data_AF-A0A0E0I9W0-F1
#
_entry.id   AF-A0A0E0I9W0-F1
#
_cell.length_a   1.000
_cell.length_b   1.000
_cell.length_c   1.000
_cell.angle_alpha   90.00
_cell.angle_beta   90.00
_cell.angle_gamma   90.00
#
_symmetry.space_group_name_H-M   'P 1'
#
loop_
_entity.id
_entity.type
_entity.pdbx_description
1 polymer ?
#
loop_
_entity_poly.entity_id
_entity_poly.type
_entity_poly.pdbx_seq_one_letter_code
_entity_poly.pdbx_strand_id
1 'polypeptide(L)'
;MNELAKKFFNDGRSFDLEGLKACMVRAYEYIDGVEDILYSLKQNNYEVHAFTNYPVWYQLVEEKLKLSKYLSWTFCSCTVGKRKPSPDFYLHAVDHLNVDPASCIFIDDRMTNIEAALSVGMVGLQFKNAEVLKKDLCSLGVEFAPVHEAN
;
A
#
# COMPACT_ATOMS: atom_id res chain seq x y z
N MET A 1 -27.32 3.70 -13.70
CA MET A 1 -25.98 4.30 -13.85
C MET A 1 -25.41 4.47 -12.46
N ASN A 2 -24.38 3.69 -12.10
CA ASN A 2 -23.84 3.62 -10.74
C ASN A 2 -23.41 5.03 -10.28
N GLU A 3 -23.69 5.45 -9.04
CA GLU A 3 -23.39 6.81 -8.53
C GLU A 3 -21.91 7.23 -8.77
N LEU A 4 -21.02 6.25 -8.86
CA LEU A 4 -19.61 6.42 -9.22
C LEU A 4 -19.41 7.01 -10.63
N ALA A 5 -20.23 6.62 -11.59
CA ALA A 5 -20.16 7.05 -12.99
C ALA A 5 -20.40 8.56 -13.16
N LYS A 6 -21.37 9.10 -12.40
CA LYS A 6 -21.68 10.54 -12.39
C LYS A 6 -20.56 11.38 -11.76
N LYS A 7 -19.81 10.82 -10.82
CA LYS A 7 -18.66 11.50 -10.17
C LYS A 7 -17.41 11.50 -11.05
N PHE A 8 -17.22 10.48 -11.89
CA PHE A 8 -16.07 10.39 -12.79
C PHE A 8 -16.18 11.32 -14.01
N PHE A 9 -17.39 11.45 -14.59
CA PHE A 9 -17.64 12.32 -15.73
C PHE A 9 -18.74 13.33 -15.42
N ASN A 10 -18.33 14.51 -14.95
CA ASN A 10 -19.23 15.60 -14.59
C ASN A 10 -19.92 16.26 -15.81
N ASP A 11 -19.48 15.93 -17.03
CA ASP A 11 -20.09 16.36 -18.28
C ASP A 11 -21.25 15.45 -18.74
N GLY A 12 -21.57 14.41 -17.97
CA GLY A 12 -22.70 13.52 -18.22
C GLY A 12 -22.54 12.62 -19.44
N ARG A 13 -21.34 12.53 -20.04
CA ARG A 13 -21.11 11.67 -21.20
C ARG A 13 -21.32 10.20 -20.85
N SER A 14 -21.88 9.44 -21.79
CA SER A 14 -21.89 7.97 -21.68
C SER A 14 -20.46 7.44 -21.79
N PHE A 15 -20.12 6.45 -20.99
CA PHE A 15 -18.85 5.73 -21.09
C PHE A 15 -19.02 4.26 -20.76
N ASP A 16 -18.09 3.44 -21.26
CA ASP A 16 -18.04 2.02 -20.95
C ASP A 16 -17.35 1.80 -19.59
N LEU A 17 -18.15 1.70 -18.54
CA LEU A 17 -17.67 1.46 -17.18
C LEU A 17 -17.00 0.08 -17.05
N GLU A 18 -17.53 -0.93 -17.72
CA GLU A 18 -16.99 -2.30 -17.63
C GLU A 18 -15.68 -2.41 -18.42
N GLY A 19 -15.61 -1.80 -19.60
CA GLY A 19 -14.36 -1.65 -20.36
C GLY A 19 -13.29 -0.89 -19.58
N LEU A 20 -13.65 0.19 -18.87
CA LEU A 20 -12.73 0.92 -18.00
C LEU A 20 -12.21 0.03 -16.86
N LYS A 21 -13.10 -0.65 -16.12
CA LYS A 21 -12.70 -1.57 -15.05
C LYS A 21 -11.78 -2.68 -15.58
N ALA A 22 -12.14 -3.30 -16.71
CA ALA A 22 -11.33 -4.34 -17.33
C ALA A 22 -9.94 -3.82 -17.71
N CYS A 23 -9.84 -2.58 -18.21
CA CYS A 23 -8.56 -1.92 -18.49
C CYS A 23 -7.70 -1.77 -17.24
N MET A 24 -8.29 -1.27 -16.15
CA MET A 24 -7.58 -1.10 -14.89
C MET A 24 -7.14 -2.44 -14.28
N VAL A 25 -8.02 -3.43 -14.27
CA VAL A 25 -7.69 -4.78 -13.77
C VAL A 25 -6.52 -5.35 -14.56
N ARG A 26 -6.49 -5.22 -15.89
CA ARG A 26 -5.34 -5.68 -16.68
C ARG A 26 -4.03 -5.02 -16.25
N ALA A 27 -4.05 -3.74 -15.92
CA ALA A 27 -2.87 -2.97 -15.53
C ALA A 27 -2.37 -3.22 -14.09
N TYR A 28 -3.16 -3.84 -13.20
CA TYR A 28 -2.66 -4.16 -11.86
C TYR A 28 -1.68 -5.34 -11.90
N GLU A 29 -0.42 -5.09 -11.58
CA GLU A 29 0.63 -6.10 -11.53
C GLU A 29 1.52 -5.86 -10.33
N TYR A 30 2.25 -6.90 -9.93
CA TYR A 30 3.33 -6.73 -8.97
C TYR A 30 4.48 -5.99 -9.66
N ILE A 31 5.12 -5.09 -8.91
CA ILE A 31 6.44 -4.61 -9.28
C ILE A 31 7.42 -5.76 -9.01
N ASP A 32 8.31 -6.03 -9.96
CA ASP A 32 9.29 -7.10 -9.85
C ASP A 32 10.03 -7.07 -8.51
N GLY A 33 10.08 -8.23 -7.83
CA GLY A 33 10.71 -8.42 -6.53
C GLY A 33 9.91 -7.94 -5.30
N VAL A 34 8.80 -7.21 -5.46
CA VAL A 34 8.00 -6.76 -4.31
C VAL A 34 7.25 -7.92 -3.66
N GLU A 35 6.79 -8.90 -4.45
CA GLU A 35 6.11 -10.08 -3.88
C GLU A 35 7.03 -10.90 -2.96
N ASP A 36 8.31 -11.03 -3.30
CA ASP A 36 9.31 -11.73 -2.47
C ASP A 36 9.58 -10.99 -1.16
N ILE A 37 9.59 -9.64 -1.20
CA ILE A 37 9.70 -8.81 0.01
C ILE A 37 8.49 -9.05 0.90
N LEU A 38 7.27 -8.99 0.35
CA LEU A 38 6.03 -9.25 1.10
C LEU A 38 6.00 -10.66 1.70
N TYR A 39 6.42 -11.67 0.95
CA TYR A 39 6.55 -13.03 1.44
C TYR A 39 7.53 -13.11 2.62
N SER A 40 8.71 -12.50 2.49
CA SER A 40 9.73 -12.49 3.54
C SER A 40 9.26 -11.77 4.80
N LEU A 41 8.60 -10.62 4.67
CA LEU A 41 8.03 -9.89 5.80
C LEU A 41 7.02 -10.76 6.56
N LYS A 42 6.13 -11.46 5.84
CA LYS A 42 5.18 -12.39 6.44
C LYS A 42 5.86 -13.56 7.16
N GLN A 43 6.89 -14.18 6.55
CA GLN A 43 7.62 -15.29 7.19
C GLN A 43 8.33 -14.86 8.49
N ASN A 44 8.78 -13.61 8.55
CA ASN A 44 9.41 -13.02 9.73
C ASN A 44 8.41 -12.41 10.73
N ASN A 45 7.11 -12.71 10.59
CA ASN A 45 6.03 -12.24 11.47
C ASN A 45 5.88 -10.71 11.56
N TYR A 46 6.27 -9.97 10.53
CA TYR A 46 5.91 -8.55 10.43
C TYR A 46 4.43 -8.40 10.11
N GLU A 47 3.75 -7.53 10.84
CA GLU A 47 2.39 -7.11 10.50
C GLU A 47 2.46 -6.06 9.38
N VAL A 48 1.81 -6.35 8.24
CA VAL A 48 1.86 -5.47 7.06
C VAL A 48 0.45 -4.96 6.76
N HIS A 49 0.32 -3.66 6.55
CA HIS A 49 -0.96 -3.02 6.24
C HIS A 49 -0.87 -2.19 4.96
N ALA A 50 -1.89 -2.27 4.12
CA ALA A 50 -2.07 -1.29 3.06
C ALA A 50 -2.45 0.06 3.67
N PHE A 51 -1.65 1.08 3.37
CA PHE A 51 -1.88 2.47 3.74
C PHE A 51 -1.97 3.33 2.47
N THR A 52 -3.18 3.57 1.96
CA THR A 52 -3.38 4.05 0.58
C THR A 52 -4.45 5.12 0.40
N ASN A 53 -4.16 6.07 -0.50
CA ASN A 53 -5.13 7.02 -1.02
C ASN A 53 -5.84 6.41 -2.23
N TYR A 54 -6.67 5.39 -2.00
CA TYR A 54 -7.36 4.67 -3.07
C TYR A 54 -8.87 4.60 -2.85
N PRO A 55 -9.69 4.64 -3.92
CA PRO A 55 -11.12 4.38 -3.83
C PRO A 55 -11.40 2.89 -3.56
N VAL A 56 -12.70 2.55 -3.44
CA VAL A 56 -13.19 1.16 -3.26
C VAL A 56 -12.66 0.16 -4.30
N TRP A 57 -12.10 0.64 -5.41
CA TRP A 57 -11.46 -0.18 -6.44
C TRP A 57 -10.22 -0.94 -5.97
N TYR A 58 -9.72 -0.72 -4.75
CA TYR A 58 -8.70 -1.60 -4.17
C TYR A 58 -9.18 -3.07 -4.11
N GLN A 59 -10.50 -3.29 -4.04
CA GLN A 59 -11.10 -4.63 -4.12
C GLN A 59 -10.78 -5.36 -5.43
N LEU A 60 -10.62 -4.63 -6.54
CA LEU A 60 -10.20 -5.20 -7.83
C LEU A 60 -8.74 -5.65 -7.80
N VAL A 61 -7.88 -4.89 -7.09
CA VAL A 61 -6.48 -5.27 -6.86
C VAL A 61 -6.42 -6.55 -6.03
N GLU A 62 -7.20 -6.60 -4.95
CA GLU A 62 -7.32 -7.80 -4.12
C GLU A 62 -7.82 -8.99 -4.93
N GLU A 63 -8.88 -8.83 -5.72
CA GLU A 63 -9.45 -9.92 -6.52
C GLU A 63 -8.42 -10.54 -7.46
N LYS A 64 -7.59 -9.72 -8.11
CA LYS A 64 -6.56 -10.17 -9.06
C LYS A 64 -5.30 -10.70 -8.37
N LEU A 65 -4.72 -9.93 -7.44
CA LEU A 65 -3.38 -10.17 -6.91
C LEU A 65 -3.36 -10.91 -5.56
N LYS A 66 -4.52 -11.03 -4.91
CA LYS A 66 -4.69 -11.70 -3.61
C LYS A 66 -3.74 -11.18 -2.53
N LEU A 67 -3.56 -9.86 -2.46
CA LEU A 67 -2.62 -9.19 -1.53
C LEU A 67 -2.93 -9.49 -0.06
N SER A 68 -4.17 -9.85 0.28
CA SER A 68 -4.56 -10.28 1.63
C SER A 68 -3.80 -11.51 2.14
N LYS A 69 -3.11 -12.24 1.25
CA LYS A 69 -2.17 -13.29 1.67
C LYS A 69 -0.92 -12.73 2.36
N TYR A 70 -0.58 -11.45 2.20
CA TYR A 70 0.61 -10.83 2.80
C TYR A 70 0.30 -9.65 3.73
N LEU A 71 -0.75 -8.89 3.44
CA LEU A 71 -1.06 -7.65 4.15
C LEU A 71 -2.55 -7.53 4.47
N SER A 72 -2.89 -6.63 5.40
CA SER A 72 -4.28 -6.28 5.72
C SER A 72 -4.67 -4.96 5.05
N TRP A 73 -5.86 -4.89 4.45
CA TRP A 73 -6.41 -3.67 3.84
C TRP A 73 -6.98 -2.67 4.88
N THR A 74 -6.21 -2.38 5.94
CA THR A 74 -6.69 -1.65 7.12
C THR A 74 -6.80 -0.15 6.89
N PHE A 75 -5.81 0.47 6.23
CA PHE A 75 -5.72 1.93 6.11
C PHE A 75 -5.99 2.38 4.67
N CYS A 76 -7.20 2.10 4.18
CA CYS A 76 -7.70 2.59 2.90
C CYS A 76 -8.45 3.91 3.07
N SER A 77 -8.04 4.97 2.38
CA SER A 77 -8.63 6.32 2.56
C SER A 77 -10.14 6.37 2.33
N CYS A 78 -10.66 5.58 1.40
CA CYS A 78 -12.10 5.51 1.12
C CYS A 78 -12.92 4.90 2.26
N THR A 79 -12.29 4.09 3.10
CA THR A 79 -12.92 3.39 4.23
C THR A 79 -12.74 4.20 5.51
N VAL A 80 -11.54 4.75 5.72
CA VAL A 80 -11.19 5.48 6.95
C VAL A 80 -11.67 6.94 6.95
N GLY A 81 -11.86 7.54 5.76
CA GLY A 81 -12.21 8.96 5.63
C GLY A 81 -11.05 9.93 5.91
N LYS A 82 -9.83 9.40 6.07
CA LYS A 82 -8.57 10.16 6.22
C LYS A 82 -7.64 9.79 5.07
N ARG A 83 -6.71 10.67 4.71
CA ARG A 83 -5.80 10.44 3.57
C ARG A 83 -4.43 11.09 3.76
N LYS A 84 -3.42 10.52 3.11
CA LYS A 84 -2.07 11.09 3.02
C LYS A 84 -2.11 12.43 2.27
N PRO A 85 -1.27 13.42 2.62
CA PRO A 85 -0.23 13.39 3.67
C PRO A 85 -0.72 13.94 5.03
N SER A 86 -2.02 13.90 5.34
CA SER A 86 -2.51 14.44 6.62
C SER A 86 -1.93 13.65 7.81
N PRO A 87 -1.25 14.29 8.78
CA PRO A 87 -0.70 13.62 9.97
C PRO A 87 -1.74 12.79 10.73
N ASP A 88 -3.00 13.23 10.76
CA ASP A 88 -4.11 12.55 11.41
C ASP A 88 -4.34 11.11 10.90
N PHE A 89 -3.96 10.82 9.65
CA PHE A 89 -4.10 9.46 9.12
C PHE A 89 -3.01 8.53 9.67
N TYR A 90 -1.79 9.04 9.83
CA TYR A 90 -0.67 8.27 10.39
C TYR A 90 -0.88 8.04 11.89
N LEU A 91 -1.26 9.08 12.63
CA LEU A 91 -1.62 8.98 14.05
C LEU A 91 -2.77 7.98 14.26
N HIS A 92 -3.79 8.02 13.40
CA HIS A 92 -4.87 7.03 13.44
C HIS A 92 -4.38 5.59 13.28
N ALA A 93 -3.37 5.34 12.44
CA ALA A 93 -2.82 4.00 12.30
C ALA A 93 -2.06 3.55 13.55
N VAL A 94 -1.24 4.43 14.13
CA VAL A 94 -0.54 4.14 15.41
C VAL A 94 -1.55 3.83 16.51
N ASP A 95 -2.57 4.67 16.67
CA ASP A 95 -3.62 4.48 17.68
C ASP A 95 -4.41 3.19 17.45
N HIS A 96 -4.73 2.87 16.19
CA HIS A 96 -5.48 1.66 15.83
C HIS A 96 -4.67 0.38 16.11
N LEU A 97 -3.37 0.41 15.82
CA LEU A 97 -2.46 -0.73 16.06
C LEU A 97 -2.00 -0.80 17.52
N ASN A 98 -2.17 0.28 18.29
CA ASN A 98 -1.71 0.39 19.67
C ASN A 98 -0.20 0.10 19.81
N VAL A 99 0.60 0.75 18.96
CA VAL A 99 2.06 0.64 18.92
C VAL A 99 2.73 2.01 19.10
N ASP A 100 4.04 2.03 19.33
CA ASP A 100 4.82 3.27 19.27
C ASP A 100 5.07 3.67 17.80
N PRO A 101 4.95 4.95 17.40
CA PRO A 101 5.24 5.38 16.04
C PRO A 101 6.61 4.90 15.52
N ALA A 102 7.66 4.88 16.36
CA ALA A 102 8.99 4.45 15.98
C ALA A 102 9.09 2.95 15.67
N SER A 103 8.07 2.17 16.06
CA SER A 103 7.95 0.75 15.70
C SER A 103 7.30 0.54 14.32
N CYS A 104 6.84 1.61 13.65
CA CYS A 104 6.23 1.55 12.33
C CYS A 104 7.23 1.98 11.24
N ILE A 105 7.35 1.16 10.19
CA ILE A 105 8.05 1.51 8.95
C ILE A 105 6.99 1.86 7.89
N PHE A 106 6.95 3.12 7.47
CA PHE A 106 6.07 3.61 6.42
C PHE A 106 6.82 3.67 5.08
N ILE A 107 6.26 3.01 4.05
CA ILE A 107 6.85 2.91 2.71
C ILE A 107 5.90 3.54 1.70
N ASP A 108 6.38 4.51 0.92
CA ASP A 108 5.59 5.22 -0.10
C ASP A 108 6.51 5.80 -1.18
N ASP A 109 6.02 5.96 -2.40
CA ASP A 109 6.79 6.51 -3.52
C ASP A 109 6.97 8.04 -3.42
N ARG A 110 6.08 8.74 -2.72
CA ARG A 110 6.06 10.21 -2.66
C ARG A 110 6.74 10.73 -1.40
N MET A 111 7.80 11.54 -1.59
CA MET A 111 8.53 12.14 -0.46
C MET A 111 7.64 12.94 0.50
N THR A 112 6.61 13.64 0.00
CA THR A 112 5.66 14.37 0.85
C THR A 112 4.91 13.47 1.85
N ASN A 113 4.67 12.21 1.48
CA ASN A 113 4.04 11.23 2.37
C ASN A 113 5.05 10.68 3.38
N ILE A 114 6.32 10.56 2.99
CA ILE A 114 7.42 10.17 3.88
C ILE A 114 7.67 11.24 4.95
N GLU A 115 7.75 12.51 4.54
CA GLU A 115 7.91 13.64 5.46
C GLU A 115 6.78 13.71 6.50
N ALA A 116 5.54 13.43 6.09
CA ALA A 116 4.41 13.37 7.01
C ALA A 116 4.54 12.22 8.02
N ALA A 117 4.99 11.04 7.60
CA ALA A 117 5.24 9.92 8.50
C ALA A 117 6.35 10.24 9.51
N LEU A 118 7.46 10.82 9.04
CA LEU A 118 8.56 11.27 9.90
C LEU A 118 8.09 12.30 10.93
N SER A 119 7.21 13.22 10.54
CA SER A 119 6.69 14.28 11.44
C SER A 119 5.90 13.76 12.64
N VAL A 120 5.37 12.52 12.55
CA VAL A 120 4.65 11.85 13.64
C VAL A 120 5.49 10.79 14.35
N GLY A 121 6.78 10.70 14.04
CA GLY A 121 7.73 9.79 14.70
C GLY A 121 7.85 8.40 14.08
N MET A 122 7.27 8.14 12.91
CA MET A 122 7.47 6.88 12.19
C MET A 122 8.83 6.84 11.48
N VAL A 123 9.31 5.63 11.18
CA VAL A 123 10.39 5.43 10.22
C VAL A 123 9.81 5.54 8.81
N GLY A 124 10.39 6.37 7.95
CA GLY A 124 9.90 6.59 6.59
C GLY A 124 10.92 6.17 5.53
N LEU A 125 10.51 5.32 4.58
CA LEU A 125 11.32 4.86 3.45
C LEU A 125 10.66 5.24 2.12
N GLN A 126 11.36 6.03 1.29
CA GLN A 126 10.85 6.33 -0.06
C GLN A 126 11.05 5.12 -0.98
N PHE A 127 9.96 4.55 -1.47
CA PHE A 127 10.02 3.48 -2.46
C PHE A 127 10.55 3.98 -3.81
N LYS A 128 11.61 3.35 -4.30
CA LYS A 128 12.19 3.60 -5.63
C LYS A 128 12.12 2.36 -6.51
N ASN A 129 12.54 1.22 -5.96
CA ASN A 129 12.42 -0.12 -6.54
C ASN A 129 12.63 -1.16 -5.43
N ALA A 130 12.42 -2.44 -5.75
CA ALA A 130 12.52 -3.53 -4.79
C ALA A 130 13.95 -3.71 -4.22
N GLU A 131 14.99 -3.55 -5.03
CA GLU A 131 16.38 -3.71 -4.58
C GLU A 131 16.76 -2.68 -3.51
N VAL A 132 16.44 -1.40 -3.75
CA VAL A 132 16.68 -0.32 -2.80
C VAL A 132 15.85 -0.54 -1.54
N LEU A 133 14.56 -0.87 -1.67
CA LEU A 133 13.71 -1.14 -0.50
C LEU A 133 14.26 -2.29 0.35
N LYS A 134 14.72 -3.38 -0.27
CA LYS A 134 15.31 -4.51 0.43
C LYS A 134 16.55 -4.08 1.21
N LYS A 135 17.44 -3.29 0.60
CA LYS A 135 18.64 -2.77 1.27
C LYS A 135 18.28 -1.86 2.45
N ASP A 136 17.31 -0.97 2.27
CA ASP A 136 16.86 -0.07 3.32
C ASP A 136 16.25 -0.85 4.51
N LEU A 137 15.40 -1.85 4.23
CA LEU A 137 14.83 -2.73 5.25
C LEU A 137 15.92 -3.54 5.97
N CYS A 138 16.91 -4.09 5.26
CA CYS A 138 18.07 -4.75 5.88
C CYS A 138 18.82 -3.82 6.84
N SER A 139 18.99 -2.55 6.49
CA SER A 139 19.68 -1.57 7.35
C SER A 139 18.93 -1.27 8.65
N LEU A 140 17.62 -1.55 8.68
CA LEU A 140 16.75 -1.45 9.85
C LEU A 140 16.64 -2.79 10.62
N GLY A 141 17.39 -3.82 10.22
CA GLY A 141 17.39 -5.13 10.87
C GLY A 141 16.33 -6.11 10.36
N VAL A 142 15.67 -5.83 9.23
CA VAL A 142 14.77 -6.80 8.60
C VAL A 142 15.60 -7.86 7.89
N GLU A 143 15.46 -9.11 8.32
CA GLU A 143 16.15 -10.24 7.70
C GLU A 143 15.34 -10.78 6.50
N PHE A 144 16.02 -11.00 5.38
CA PHE A 144 15.45 -11.67 4.22
C PHE A 144 16.11 -13.04 4.09
N ALA A 145 15.30 -14.09 3.97
CA ALA A 145 15.83 -15.41 3.66
C ALA A 145 16.64 -15.34 2.35
N PRO A 146 17.75 -16.10 2.23
CA PRO A 146 18.37 -16.33 0.94
C PRO A 146 17.30 -16.90 0.00
N VAL A 147 17.21 -16.36 -1.21
CA VAL A 147 16.40 -17.01 -2.25
C VAL A 147 17.02 -18.38 -2.43
N HIS A 148 16.31 -19.45 -2.05
CA HIS A 148 16.73 -20.78 -2.48
C HIS A 148 16.63 -20.75 -4.00
N GLU A 149 17.78 -20.74 -4.68
CA GLU A 149 17.84 -21.09 -6.09
C GLU A 149 17.13 -22.44 -6.22
N ALA A 150 15.97 -22.43 -6.90
CA ALA A 150 15.29 -23.64 -7.25
C ALA A 150 16.24 -24.44 -8.16
N ASN A 151 16.70 -25.58 -7.66
CA ASN A 151 17.37 -26.61 -8.45
C ASN A 151 16.45 -27.12 -9.57
#